data_AF-A0A087S5H9-F1
#
_entry.id   AF-A0A087S5H9-F1
#
_cell.length_a   1.000
_cell.length_b   1.000
_cell.length_c   1.000
_cell.angle_alpha   90.00
_cell.angle_beta   90.00
_cell.angle_gamma   90.00
#
_symmetry.space_group_name_H-M   'P 1'
#
loop_
_entity.id
_entity.type
_entity.pdbx_description
1 polymer ?
#
loop_
_entity_poly.entity_id
_entity_poly.type
_entity_poly.pdbx_seq_one_letter_code
_entity_poly.pdbx_strand_id
1 'polypeptide(L)'
;MVRNRMIDMLEQAENETNPILKHSLLTFVVVGGGFAGIETAGEIMDLLLDVRKYYPNIKKEDIRVVVLEALPNILPGFSESLAKFAQEKLTEHGIEIKLQTAVTSFDGDEVMIKRLDVDKDAIDESIVSSIQTKTVIWTCTNCRSSGKNCCKKPSRLD
;
A
#
# COMPACT_ATOMS: atom_id res chain seq x y z
N MET A 1 -5.19 -9.57 14.62
CA MET A 1 -3.76 -9.36 14.25
C MET A 1 -3.63 -9.51 12.75
N VAL A 2 -2.78 -8.70 12.10
CA VAL A 2 -2.73 -8.51 10.63
C VAL A 2 -2.64 -9.81 9.81
N ARG A 3 -1.97 -10.85 10.32
CA ARG A 3 -1.94 -12.20 9.71
C ARG A 3 -3.34 -12.81 9.54
N ASN A 4 -4.16 -12.84 10.60
CA ASN A 4 -5.50 -13.45 10.53
C ASN A 4 -6.35 -12.73 9.48
N ARG A 5 -6.26 -11.39 9.43
CA ARG A 5 -6.95 -10.61 8.40
C ARG A 5 -6.56 -11.04 6.99
N MET A 6 -5.28 -11.30 6.71
CA MET A 6 -4.85 -11.78 5.39
C MET A 6 -5.44 -13.15 5.04
N ILE A 7 -5.44 -14.07 6.01
CA ILE A 7 -6.05 -15.40 5.83
C ILE A 7 -7.56 -15.26 5.57
N ASP A 8 -8.26 -14.42 6.35
CA ASP A 8 -9.70 -14.15 6.15
C ASP A 8 -9.99 -13.58 4.76
N MET A 9 -9.11 -12.71 4.23
CA MET A 9 -9.27 -12.15 2.87
C MET A 9 -9.05 -13.21 1.79
N LEU A 10 -8.07 -14.10 1.96
CA LEU A 10 -7.85 -15.22 1.04
C LEU A 10 -9.03 -16.19 1.05
N GLU A 11 -9.56 -16.54 2.22
CA GLU A 11 -10.73 -17.42 2.35
C GLU A 11 -11.99 -16.82 1.68
N GLN A 12 -12.21 -15.52 1.86
CA GLN A 12 -13.30 -14.82 1.19
C GLN A 12 -13.08 -14.78 -0.33
N ALA A 13 -11.87 -14.43 -0.78
CA ALA A 13 -11.55 -14.33 -2.19
C ALA A 13 -11.61 -15.67 -2.93
N GLU A 14 -11.30 -16.78 -2.26
CA GLU A 14 -11.39 -18.14 -2.81
C GLU A 14 -12.84 -18.53 -3.15
N ASN A 15 -13.80 -18.03 -2.37
CA ASN A 15 -15.23 -18.29 -2.53
C ASN A 15 -15.96 -17.17 -3.30
N GLU A 16 -15.26 -16.11 -3.70
CA GLU A 16 -15.86 -14.95 -4.37
C GLU A 16 -15.93 -15.17 -5.89
N THR A 17 -17.11 -14.91 -6.45
CA THR A 17 -17.38 -15.04 -7.90
C THR A 17 -17.35 -13.70 -8.62
N ASN A 18 -17.56 -12.59 -7.91
CA ASN A 18 -17.43 -11.25 -8.46
C ASN A 18 -15.95 -10.87 -8.59
N PRO A 19 -15.43 -10.67 -9.83
CA PRO A 19 -14.01 -10.39 -10.04
C PRO A 19 -13.55 -9.07 -9.42
N ILE A 20 -14.42 -8.06 -9.34
CA ILE A 20 -14.09 -6.75 -8.77
C ILE A 20 -13.90 -6.88 -7.25
N LEU A 21 -14.82 -7.57 -6.58
CA LEU A 21 -14.75 -7.78 -5.14
C LEU A 21 -13.58 -8.69 -4.79
N LYS A 22 -13.36 -9.77 -5.55
CA LYS A 22 -12.19 -10.65 -5.41
C LYS A 22 -10.89 -9.87 -5.52
N HIS A 23 -10.77 -8.98 -6.51
CA HIS A 23 -9.59 -8.13 -6.66
C HIS A 23 -9.38 -7.20 -5.46
N SER A 24 -10.45 -6.62 -4.91
CA SER A 24 -10.37 -5.76 -3.72
C SER A 24 -9.97 -6.53 -2.44
N LEU A 25 -10.37 -7.80 -2.31
CA LEU A 25 -9.98 -8.67 -1.19
C LEU A 25 -8.50 -9.04 -1.28
N LEU A 26 -7.96 -9.21 -2.49
CA LEU A 26 -6.58 -9.61 -2.76
C LEU A 26 -5.62 -8.42 -2.97
N THR A 27 -6.11 -7.19 -2.80
CA THR A 27 -5.30 -5.98 -2.80
C THR A 27 -5.03 -5.51 -1.38
N PHE A 28 -3.77 -5.34 -1.02
CA PHE A 28 -3.32 -4.92 0.31
C PHE A 28 -2.53 -3.61 0.18
N VAL A 29 -2.94 -2.58 0.91
CA VAL A 29 -2.28 -1.26 0.87
C VAL A 29 -1.49 -1.02 2.16
N VAL A 30 -0.21 -0.71 2.03
CA VAL A 30 0.66 -0.27 3.12
C VAL A 30 0.93 1.23 2.98
N VAL A 31 0.62 2.01 4.01
CA VAL A 31 0.81 3.47 4.01
C VAL A 31 2.06 3.84 4.78
N GLY A 32 3.06 4.30 4.04
CA GLY A 32 4.41 4.64 4.52
C GLY A 32 5.47 3.74 3.86
N GLY A 33 6.45 4.36 3.21
CA GLY A 33 7.64 3.73 2.63
C GLY A 33 8.87 3.84 3.54
N GLY A 34 8.70 4.10 4.83
CA GLY A 34 9.76 3.98 5.83
C GLY A 34 10.15 2.53 6.13
N PHE A 35 11.14 2.32 7.00
CA PHE A 35 11.65 0.99 7.35
C PHE A 35 10.55 -0.02 7.68
N ALA A 36 9.69 0.31 8.67
CA ALA A 36 8.59 -0.56 9.07
C ALA A 36 7.58 -0.84 7.95
N GLY A 37 7.32 0.14 7.08
CA GLY A 37 6.38 -0.02 5.97
C GLY A 37 6.92 -0.95 4.88
N ILE A 38 8.20 -0.81 4.54
CA ILE A 38 8.87 -1.65 3.56
C ILE A 38 8.99 -3.09 4.05
N GLU A 39 9.41 -3.31 5.30
CA GLU A 39 9.44 -4.66 5.89
C GLU A 39 8.04 -5.28 5.91
N THR A 40 7.03 -4.51 6.34
CA THR A 40 5.65 -5.00 6.38
C THR A 40 5.15 -5.42 4.99
N ALA A 41 5.44 -4.64 3.95
CA ALA A 41 5.04 -4.98 2.58
C ALA A 41 5.73 -6.24 2.07
N GLY A 42 7.03 -6.41 2.35
CA GLY A 42 7.79 -7.61 2.03
C GLY A 42 7.18 -8.86 2.68
N GLU A 43 6.99 -8.82 4.00
CA GLU A 43 6.44 -9.94 4.77
C GLU A 43 5.00 -10.28 4.38
N ILE A 44 4.17 -9.28 4.04
CA ILE A 44 2.83 -9.51 3.50
C ILE A 44 2.93 -10.28 2.17
N MET A 45 3.78 -9.82 1.24
CA MET A 45 3.92 -10.47 -0.05
C MET A 45 4.42 -11.91 0.09
N ASP A 46 5.45 -12.13 0.90
CA ASP A 46 6.00 -13.47 1.16
C ASP A 46 4.96 -14.40 1.78
N LEU A 47 4.22 -13.93 2.78
CA LEU A 47 3.17 -14.71 3.41
C LEU A 47 2.08 -15.08 2.39
N LEU A 48 1.55 -14.11 1.66
CA LEU A 48 0.47 -14.33 0.68
C LEU A 48 0.91 -15.33 -0.39
N LEU A 49 2.14 -15.21 -0.90
CA LEU A 49 2.68 -16.14 -1.89
C LEU A 49 2.90 -17.55 -1.34
N ASP A 50 3.32 -17.69 -0.08
CA ASP A 50 3.50 -19.01 0.54
C ASP A 50 2.16 -19.71 0.80
N VAL A 51 1.16 -18.98 1.31
CA VAL A 51 -0.13 -19.57 1.68
C VAL A 51 -1.08 -19.73 0.49
N ARG A 52 -0.91 -19.00 -0.62
CA ARG A 52 -1.81 -19.11 -1.79
C ARG A 52 -1.94 -20.54 -2.32
N LYS A 53 -0.93 -21.40 -2.08
CA LYS A 53 -0.94 -22.82 -2.51
C LYS A 53 -2.11 -23.63 -1.92
N TYR A 54 -2.74 -23.13 -0.85
CA TYR A 54 -3.92 -23.71 -0.23
C TYR A 54 -5.24 -23.21 -0.82
N TYR A 55 -5.20 -22.25 -1.75
CA TYR A 55 -6.36 -21.58 -2.35
C TYR A 55 -6.33 -21.74 -3.89
N PRO A 56 -6.89 -22.84 -4.43
CA PRO A 56 -6.78 -23.19 -5.85
C PRO A 56 -7.29 -22.13 -6.83
N ASN A 57 -8.28 -21.34 -6.45
CA ASN A 57 -8.86 -20.31 -7.31
C ASN A 57 -8.07 -19.00 -7.28
N ILE A 58 -7.04 -18.87 -6.43
CA ILE A 58 -6.21 -17.67 -6.31
C ILE A 58 -4.87 -17.86 -7.03
N LYS A 59 -4.65 -17.08 -8.08
CA LYS A 59 -3.40 -17.06 -8.83
C LYS A 59 -2.44 -16.04 -8.24
N LYS A 60 -1.15 -16.18 -8.58
CA LYS A 60 -0.13 -15.22 -8.12
C LYS A 60 -0.46 -13.80 -8.60
N GLU A 61 -0.98 -13.70 -9.82
CA GLU A 61 -1.29 -12.43 -10.49
C GLU A 61 -2.52 -11.73 -9.89
N ASP A 62 -3.33 -12.44 -9.10
CA ASP A 62 -4.48 -11.87 -8.41
C ASP A 62 -4.08 -11.11 -7.13
N ILE A 63 -2.90 -11.43 -6.57
CA ILE A 63 -2.37 -10.82 -5.34
C ILE A 63 -1.67 -9.51 -5.68
N ARG A 64 -2.05 -8.45 -4.96
CA ARG A 64 -1.49 -7.11 -5.16
C ARG A 64 -1.13 -6.47 -3.83
N VAL A 65 0.13 -6.08 -3.67
CA VAL A 65 0.61 -5.35 -2.49
C VAL A 65 1.12 -3.98 -2.95
N VAL A 66 0.56 -2.91 -2.39
CA VAL A 66 0.87 -1.53 -2.79
C VAL A 66 1.40 -0.74 -1.60
N VAL A 67 2.59 -0.17 -1.73
CA VAL A 67 3.15 0.80 -0.80
C VAL A 67 2.87 2.21 -1.31
N LEU A 68 2.25 3.03 -0.47
CA LEU A 68 2.00 4.45 -0.73
C LEU A 68 2.95 5.30 0.13
N GLU A 69 3.76 6.14 -0.49
CA GLU A 69 4.71 7.04 0.18
C GLU A 69 4.54 8.47 -0.34
N ALA A 70 4.46 9.44 0.57
CA ALA A 70 4.31 10.85 0.24
C ALA A 70 5.62 11.50 -0.20
N LEU A 71 6.76 10.95 0.20
CA LEU A 71 8.09 11.42 -0.18
C LEU A 71 8.51 10.93 -1.58
N PRO A 72 9.54 11.56 -2.18
CA PRO A 72 10.10 11.14 -3.47
C PRO A 72 10.88 9.82 -3.43
N ASN A 73 11.11 9.24 -2.25
CA ASN A 73 11.88 8.01 -2.09
C ASN A 73 11.38 7.20 -0.89
N ILE A 74 11.55 5.88 -0.97
CA ILE A 74 11.41 4.98 0.19
C ILE A 74 12.64 5.08 1.10
N LEU A 75 12.54 4.53 2.30
CA LEU A 75 13.60 4.46 3.31
C LEU A 75 14.28 5.83 3.52
N PRO A 76 13.51 6.89 3.86
CA PRO A 76 14.09 8.20 4.12
C PRO A 76 15.09 8.10 5.28
N GLY A 77 16.31 8.60 5.05
CA GLY A 77 17.44 8.47 5.98
C GLY A 77 18.53 7.49 5.52
N PHE A 78 18.27 6.69 4.49
CA PHE A 78 19.28 5.89 3.80
C PHE A 78 19.83 6.61 2.57
N SER A 79 20.96 6.14 2.03
CA SER A 79 21.51 6.69 0.79
C SER A 79 20.57 6.45 -0.40
N GLU A 80 20.56 7.37 -1.35
CA GLU A 80 19.73 7.28 -2.56
C GLU A 80 19.99 5.98 -3.35
N SER A 81 21.26 5.58 -3.46
CA SER A 81 21.66 4.33 -4.10
C SER A 81 21.04 3.09 -3.44
N LEU A 82 20.98 3.07 -2.11
CA LEU A 82 20.42 1.95 -1.36
C LEU A 82 18.89 1.94 -1.41
N ALA A 83 18.26 3.12 -1.30
CA ALA A 83 16.81 3.26 -1.45
C ALA A 83 16.35 2.81 -2.85
N LYS A 84 17.09 3.19 -3.90
CA LYS A 84 16.81 2.76 -5.27
C LYS A 84 16.98 1.26 -5.46
N PHE A 85 18.08 0.70 -4.97
CA PHE A 85 18.30 -0.75 -5.01
C PHE A 85 17.18 -1.53 -4.31
N ALA A 86 16.76 -1.08 -3.13
CA ALA A 86 15.65 -1.69 -2.40
C ALA A 86 14.33 -1.58 -3.19
N GLN A 87 14.04 -0.42 -3.77
CA GLN A 87 12.86 -0.22 -4.60
C GLN A 87 12.82 -1.16 -5.80
N GLU A 88 13.95 -1.32 -6.50
CA GLU A 88 14.09 -2.25 -7.62
C GLU A 88 13.80 -3.69 -7.18
N LYS A 89 14.42 -4.15 -6.08
CA LYS A 89 14.22 -5.52 -5.56
C LYS A 89 12.78 -5.80 -5.13
N LEU A 90 12.13 -4.85 -4.47
CA LEU A 90 10.73 -4.99 -4.06
C LEU A 90 9.79 -5.01 -5.28
N THR A 91 10.07 -4.19 -6.29
CA THR A 91 9.29 -4.16 -7.53
C THR A 91 9.46 -5.46 -8.32
N GLU A 92 10.68 -6.01 -8.41
CA GLU A 92 10.96 -7.33 -8.98
C GLU A 92 10.20 -8.45 -8.25
N HIS A 93 10.02 -8.31 -6.93
CA HIS A 93 9.25 -9.24 -6.10
C HIS A 93 7.73 -9.10 -6.27
N GLY A 94 7.26 -8.10 -7.02
CA GLY A 94 5.85 -7.86 -7.33
C GLY A 94 5.15 -6.87 -6.41
N ILE A 95 5.89 -6.11 -5.59
CA ILE A 95 5.33 -5.04 -4.76
C ILE A 95 5.25 -3.76 -5.58
N GLU A 96 4.07 -3.15 -5.65
CA GLU A 96 3.87 -1.86 -6.28
C GLU A 96 4.25 -0.73 -5.32
N ILE A 97 5.11 0.18 -5.75
CA ILE A 97 5.52 1.34 -4.92
C ILE A 97 5.08 2.63 -5.61
N LYS A 98 4.19 3.38 -4.96
CA LYS A 98 3.74 4.70 -5.41
C LYS A 98 4.33 5.78 -4.52
N LEU A 99 5.34 6.46 -5.06
CA LEU A 99 5.98 7.61 -4.46
C LEU A 99 5.16 8.89 -4.71
N GLN A 100 5.44 9.93 -3.93
CA GLN A 100 4.74 11.22 -4.03
C GLN A 100 3.21 11.06 -4.07
N THR A 101 2.71 10.13 -3.26
CA THR A 101 1.29 9.73 -3.24
C THR A 101 0.84 9.68 -1.80
N ALA A 102 -0.06 10.59 -1.44
CA ALA A 102 -0.63 10.66 -0.09
C ALA A 102 -2.03 10.03 -0.05
N VAL A 103 -2.35 9.32 1.03
CA VAL A 103 -3.71 8.87 1.31
C VAL A 103 -4.52 10.03 1.88
N THR A 104 -5.73 10.23 1.37
CA THR A 104 -6.67 11.25 1.86
C THR A 104 -7.79 10.66 2.69
N SER A 105 -8.30 9.48 2.33
CA SER A 105 -9.32 8.75 3.10
C SER A 105 -9.29 7.26 2.82
N PHE A 106 -9.86 6.49 3.74
CA PHE A 106 -10.21 5.08 3.56
C PHE A 106 -11.57 4.86 4.21
N ASP A 107 -12.51 4.26 3.49
CA ASP A 107 -13.88 4.03 3.96
C ASP A 107 -14.18 2.57 4.34
N GLY A 108 -13.20 1.68 4.18
CA GLY A 108 -13.34 0.23 4.38
C GLY A 108 -13.25 -0.58 3.08
N ASP A 109 -13.54 0.08 1.95
CA ASP A 109 -13.62 -0.55 0.63
C ASP A 109 -12.70 0.13 -0.40
N GLU A 110 -12.46 1.42 -0.23
CA GLU A 110 -11.68 2.24 -1.16
C GLU A 110 -10.75 3.20 -0.43
N VAL A 111 -9.48 3.21 -0.86
CA VAL A 111 -8.48 4.19 -0.44
C VAL A 111 -8.40 5.29 -1.48
N MET A 112 -8.71 6.51 -1.05
CA MET A 112 -8.54 7.71 -1.87
C MET A 112 -7.10 8.22 -1.75
N ILE A 113 -6.48 8.52 -2.88
CA ILE A 113 -5.09 8.97 -2.97
C ILE A 113 -4.96 10.25 -3.80
N LYS A 114 -4.03 11.12 -3.37
CA LYS A 114 -3.67 12.37 -4.02
C LYS A 114 -2.20 12.27 -4.46
N ARG A 115 -1.91 12.44 -5.76
CA ARG A 115 -0.52 12.67 -6.20
C ARG A 115 -0.06 14.04 -5.72
N LEU A 116 1.16 14.09 -5.21
CA LEU A 116 1.81 15.31 -4.75
C LEU A 116 2.72 15.79 -5.87
N ASP A 117 2.36 16.89 -6.52
CA ASP A 117 3.20 17.50 -7.54
C ASP A 117 4.39 18.21 -6.89
N VAL A 118 5.52 18.13 -7.57
CA VAL A 118 6.80 18.69 -7.12
C VAL A 118 6.92 20.18 -7.46
N ASP A 119 6.12 20.65 -8.44
CA ASP A 119 6.07 22.05 -8.87
C ASP A 119 4.93 22.79 -8.17
N LYS A 120 5.30 23.83 -7.40
CA LYS A 120 4.40 24.64 -6.58
C LYS A 120 3.52 25.63 -7.36
N ASP A 121 3.71 25.71 -8.69
CA ASP A 121 3.13 26.77 -9.53
C ASP A 121 2.06 26.28 -10.51
N ALA A 122 1.71 24.99 -10.51
CA ALA A 122 0.58 24.47 -11.27
C ALA A 122 -0.70 24.50 -10.41
N ILE A 123 -1.77 25.03 -11.01
CA ILE A 123 -3.15 24.99 -10.52
C ILE A 123 -3.46 23.59 -9.97
N ASP A 124 -4.16 23.51 -8.82
CA ASP A 124 -4.54 22.30 -8.04
C ASP A 124 -5.42 21.31 -8.84
N GLU A 125 -4.94 20.84 -10.00
CA GLU A 125 -5.39 19.64 -10.70
C GLU A 125 -4.66 18.43 -10.12
N SER A 126 -4.63 18.35 -8.80
CA SER A 126 -4.12 17.17 -8.16
C SER A 126 -4.98 15.98 -8.57
N ILE A 127 -4.39 15.05 -9.31
CA ILE A 127 -5.10 13.89 -9.81
C ILE A 127 -5.46 13.02 -8.59
N VAL A 128 -6.70 13.14 -8.16
CA VAL A 128 -7.30 12.26 -7.16
C VAL A 128 -7.64 10.95 -7.87
N SER A 129 -7.06 9.87 -7.38
CA SER A 129 -7.37 8.51 -7.83
C SER A 129 -7.67 7.64 -6.63
N SER A 130 -8.05 6.40 -6.87
CA SER A 130 -8.45 5.49 -5.81
C SER A 130 -7.91 4.08 -6.03
N ILE A 131 -7.84 3.32 -4.94
CA ILE A 131 -7.48 1.91 -4.92
C ILE A 131 -8.55 1.16 -4.13
N GLN A 132 -9.23 0.23 -4.79
CA GLN A 132 -10.19 -0.67 -4.16
C GLN A 132 -9.42 -1.69 -3.32
N THR A 133 -9.70 -1.74 -2.02
CA THR A 133 -9.06 -2.66 -1.08
C THR A 133 -9.87 -2.81 0.19
N LYS A 134 -9.91 -4.02 0.75
CA LYS A 134 -10.47 -4.26 2.09
C LYS A 134 -9.45 -4.15 3.22
N THR A 135 -8.17 -3.94 2.91
CA THR A 135 -7.08 -4.03 3.88
C THR A 135 -6.05 -2.92 3.70
N VAL A 136 -6.01 -2.03 4.69
CA VAL A 136 -5.01 -0.96 4.78
C VAL A 136 -4.19 -1.14 6.06
N ILE A 137 -2.87 -1.12 5.92
CA ILE A 137 -1.92 -1.17 7.04
C ILE A 137 -1.22 0.18 7.12
N TRP A 138 -1.46 0.91 8.21
CA TRP A 138 -0.88 2.23 8.43
C TRP A 138 0.41 2.11 9.23
N THR A 139 1.56 2.34 8.61
CA THR A 139 2.89 2.21 9.25
C THR A 139 3.59 3.55 9.44
N CYS A 140 3.14 4.61 8.79
CA CYS A 140 3.71 5.94 9.00
C CYS A 140 3.36 6.51 10.38
N THR A 141 4.36 7.08 11.04
CA THR A 141 4.21 7.76 12.32
C THR A 141 3.56 9.13 12.13
N ASN A 142 2.70 9.50 13.08
CA ASN A 142 1.96 10.76 13.03
C ASN A 142 2.94 11.94 13.09
N CYS A 143 3.13 12.66 11.99
CA CYS A 143 4.03 13.80 11.91
C CYS A 143 3.32 15.05 12.48
N ARG A 144 3.55 15.37 13.76
CA ARG A 144 2.94 16.56 14.40
C ARG A 144 3.78 17.85 14.27
N SER A 145 5.03 17.82 13.79
CA SER A 145 5.94 18.96 14.06
C SER A 145 6.92 19.39 12.97
N SER A 146 6.78 18.96 11.72
CA SER A 146 7.64 19.47 10.64
C SER A 146 6.78 19.73 9.41
N GLY A 147 6.77 20.97 8.92
CA GLY A 147 5.95 21.45 7.79
C GLY A 147 6.28 20.81 6.44
N LYS A 148 6.32 19.48 6.40
CA LYS A 148 6.51 18.63 5.23
C LYS A 148 5.22 17.83 5.01
N ASN A 149 4.87 17.63 3.74
CA ASN A 149 3.71 16.87 3.29
C ASN A 149 3.79 15.42 3.80
N CYS A 150 3.21 15.15 4.96
CA CYS A 150 3.23 13.83 5.58
C CYS A 150 1.79 13.28 5.70
N CYS A 151 1.63 11.97 5.51
CA CYS A 151 0.35 11.28 5.56
C CYS A 151 -0.32 11.46 6.94
N LYS A 152 -1.43 12.19 7.00
CA LYS A 152 -2.28 12.26 8.20
C LYS A 152 -3.21 11.06 8.21
N LYS A 153 -3.25 10.31 9.31
CA LYS A 153 -4.24 9.25 9.51
C LYS A 153 -5.64 9.90 9.50
N PRO A 154 -6.56 9.53 8.61
CA PRO A 154 -7.91 10.08 8.60
C PRO A 154 -8.65 9.68 9.89
N SER A 155 -9.51 10.58 10.39
CA SER A 155 -10.16 10.51 11.71
C SER A 155 -11.18 9.38 11.91
N ARG A 156 -11.25 8.42 10.99
CA ARG A 156 -12.20 7.28 11.00
C ARG A 156 -11.54 5.90 11.15
N LEU A 157 -10.23 5.84 11.39
CA LEU A 157 -9.45 4.59 11.44
C LEU A 157 -9.07 4.13 12.87
N ASP A 158 -9.86 4.52 13.87
CA ASP A 158 -9.67 4.10 15.27
C ASP A 158 -10.69 3.04 15.67
#